data_AF-A0A9E3JYM4-F1
#
_entry.id   AF-A0A9E3JYM4-F1
#
_cell.length_a   1.000
_cell.length_b   1.000
_cell.length_c   1.000
_cell.angle_alpha   90.00
_cell.angle_beta   90.00
_cell.angle_gamma   90.00
#
_symmetry.space_group_name_H-M   'P 1'
#
loop_
_entity.id
_entity.type
_entity.pdbx_description
1 polymer ?
#
loop_
_entity_poly.entity_id
_entity_poly.type
_entity_poly.pdbx_seq_one_letter_code
_entity_poly.pdbx_strand_id
1 'polypeptide(L)'
;MLELLEKTVKHNGLVLAFALVGLVMAVSMQMSRRLTLGRVHGSAIAILIGLGLAYWGGIQTGGKNGLADVSLFAGVGLMGGAMLRDFAIVATAFEVQVVEARKAGLVGALALVLGTLLPFVVGASVAWAFGYRDAVSMTTIGAGAVTYIVGPVTGAAIGASSEIMA
;
A
#
# COMPACT_ATOMS: atom_id res chain seq x y z
N MET A 1 -33.32 2.29 -13.91
CA MET A 1 -32.12 3.15 -13.76
C MET A 1 -31.11 2.59 -12.77
N LEU A 2 -31.53 2.19 -11.56
CA LEU A 2 -30.64 1.56 -10.57
C LEU A 2 -29.99 0.25 -11.07
N GLU A 3 -30.74 -0.62 -11.76
CA GLU A 3 -30.18 -1.85 -12.35
C GLU A 3 -29.17 -1.59 -13.48
N LEU A 4 -29.38 -0.54 -14.28
CA LEU A 4 -28.44 -0.12 -15.32
C LEU A 4 -27.14 0.40 -14.69
N LEU A 5 -27.25 1.22 -13.64
CA LEU A 5 -26.13 1.69 -12.84
C LEU A 5 -25.38 0.52 -12.20
N GLU A 6 -26.09 -0.44 -11.60
CA GLU A 6 -25.49 -1.61 -10.96
C GLU A 6 -24.75 -2.49 -11.99
N LYS A 7 -25.32 -2.69 -13.18
CA LYS A 7 -24.70 -3.46 -14.26
C LYS A 7 -23.46 -2.75 -14.84
N THR A 8 -23.52 -1.43 -15.02
CA THR A 8 -22.38 -0.63 -15.49
C THR A 8 -21.26 -0.53 -14.45
N VAL A 9 -21.61 -0.43 -13.17
CA VAL A 9 -20.64 -0.38 -12.06
C VAL A 9 -19.95 -1.74 -11.87
N LYS A 10 -20.70 -2.85 -11.95
CA LYS A 10 -20.11 -4.20 -11.93
C LYS A 10 -19.13 -4.42 -13.08
N HIS A 11 -19.42 -3.86 -14.26
CA HIS A 11 -18.52 -3.95 -15.41
C HIS A 11 -17.29 -3.03 -15.28
N ASN A 12 -17.39 -1.91 -14.55
CA ASN A 12 -16.33 -0.91 -14.38
C ASN A 12 -15.85 -0.81 -12.93
N GLY A 13 -15.62 -1.96 -12.28
CA GLY A 13 -15.22 -2.00 -10.86
C GLY A 13 -13.98 -1.17 -10.54
N LEU A 14 -13.01 -1.08 -11.45
CA LEU A 14 -11.80 -0.26 -11.25
C LEU A 14 -12.12 1.24 -11.26
N VAL A 15 -13.03 1.70 -12.14
CA VAL A 15 -13.45 3.11 -12.19
C VAL A 15 -14.16 3.50 -10.89
N LEU A 16 -15.02 2.61 -10.38
CA LEU A 16 -15.64 2.81 -9.07
C LEU A 16 -14.59 2.88 -7.95
N ALA A 17 -13.57 2.02 -7.98
CA ALA A 17 -12.50 2.04 -7.00
C ALA A 17 -11.75 3.38 -7.00
N PHE A 18 -11.39 3.91 -8.18
CA PHE A 18 -10.78 5.24 -8.28
C PHE A 18 -11.71 6.36 -7.80
N ALA A 19 -13.01 6.29 -8.12
CA ALA A 19 -13.98 7.27 -7.64
C ALA A 19 -14.12 7.24 -6.11
N LEU A 20 -14.18 6.03 -5.52
CA LEU A 20 -14.23 5.82 -4.08
C LEU A 20 -12.97 6.37 -3.39
N VAL A 21 -11.78 6.00 -3.86
CA VAL A 21 -10.51 6.48 -3.28
C VAL A 21 -10.38 7.99 -3.44
N GLY A 22 -10.76 8.54 -4.60
CA GLY A 22 -10.81 9.99 -4.83
C GLY A 22 -11.73 10.72 -3.86
N LEU A 23 -12.92 10.16 -3.59
CA LEU A 23 -13.86 10.70 -2.61
C LEU A 23 -13.27 10.67 -1.19
N VAL A 24 -12.71 9.52 -0.77
CA VAL A 24 -12.06 9.37 0.54
C VAL A 24 -10.93 10.40 0.69
N MET A 25 -10.11 10.59 -0.33
CA MET A 25 -9.04 11.59 -0.33
C MET A 25 -9.57 13.02 -0.23
N ALA A 26 -10.63 13.36 -0.97
CA ALA A 26 -11.25 14.68 -0.91
C ALA A 26 -11.79 15.01 0.50
N VAL A 27 -12.53 14.06 1.09
CA VAL A 27 -13.04 14.18 2.46
C VAL A 27 -11.88 14.29 3.46
N SER A 28 -10.86 13.45 3.32
CA SER A 28 -9.70 13.43 4.21
C SER A 28 -8.91 14.73 4.17
N MET A 29 -8.74 15.32 2.97
CA MET A 29 -8.07 16.61 2.81
C MET A 29 -8.89 17.75 3.42
N GLN A 30 -10.22 17.70 3.28
CA GLN A 30 -11.11 18.68 3.90
C GLN A 30 -11.09 18.56 5.44
N MET A 31 -11.08 17.34 5.97
CA MET A 31 -10.96 17.08 7.41
C MET A 31 -9.60 17.52 7.96
N SER A 32 -8.50 17.20 7.26
CA SER A 32 -7.15 17.64 7.63
C SER A 32 -7.08 19.15 7.81
N ARG A 33 -7.64 19.92 6.86
CA ARG A 33 -7.65 21.39 6.91
C ARG A 33 -8.58 21.95 8.00
N ARG A 34 -9.77 21.36 8.21
CA ARG A 34 -10.77 21.90 9.14
C ARG A 34 -10.59 21.47 10.60
N LEU A 35 -10.22 20.21 10.85
CA LEU A 35 -10.06 19.68 12.22
C LEU A 35 -8.64 19.79 12.75
N THR A 36 -7.63 19.53 11.90
CA THR A 36 -6.23 19.45 12.35
C THR A 36 -5.42 20.70 12.02
N LEU A 37 -6.04 21.74 11.44
CA LEU A 37 -5.38 22.94 10.92
C LEU A 37 -4.20 22.60 9.99
N GLY A 38 -4.28 21.46 9.28
CA GLY A 38 -3.23 20.96 8.40
C GLY A 38 -2.05 20.26 9.08
N ARG A 39 -2.06 20.04 10.41
CA ARG A 39 -0.98 19.33 11.11
C ARG A 39 -0.90 17.85 10.76
N VAL A 40 -2.05 17.21 10.50
CA VAL A 40 -2.10 15.81 10.06
C VAL A 40 -2.30 15.79 8.55
N HIS A 41 -1.43 15.09 7.81
CA HIS A 41 -1.55 14.99 6.37
C HIS A 41 -2.83 14.24 5.97
N GLY A 42 -3.52 14.68 4.91
CA GLY A 42 -4.79 14.08 4.48
C GLY A 42 -4.69 12.58 4.19
N SER A 43 -3.53 12.10 3.74
CA SER A 43 -3.28 10.66 3.50
C SER A 43 -3.40 9.81 4.77
N ALA A 44 -2.97 10.30 5.93
CA ALA A 44 -3.08 9.56 7.18
C ALA A 44 -4.55 9.37 7.60
N ILE A 45 -5.38 10.40 7.41
CA ILE A 45 -6.83 10.32 7.65
C ILE A 45 -7.47 9.35 6.65
N ALA A 46 -7.05 9.39 5.38
CA ALA A 46 -7.55 8.48 4.35
C ALA A 46 -7.25 7.02 4.66
N ILE A 47 -6.05 6.71 5.18
CA ILE A 47 -5.68 5.36 5.63
C ILE A 47 -6.61 4.89 6.75
N LEU A 48 -6.88 5.74 7.75
CA LEU A 48 -7.79 5.39 8.86
C LEU A 48 -9.21 5.12 8.36
N ILE A 49 -9.73 5.96 7.45
CA ILE A 49 -11.04 5.75 6.82
C ILE A 49 -11.04 4.45 6.01
N GLY A 50 -10.01 4.20 5.22
CA GLY A 50 -9.85 2.99 4.43
C GLY A 50 -9.84 1.72 5.29
N LEU A 51 -9.10 1.74 6.40
CA LEU A 51 -9.06 0.63 7.36
C LEU A 51 -10.43 0.41 8.02
N GLY A 52 -11.13 1.49 8.38
CA GLY A 52 -12.50 1.41 8.89
C GLY A 52 -13.48 0.80 7.87
N LEU A 53 -13.39 1.19 6.60
CA LEU A 53 -14.20 0.62 5.52
C LEU A 53 -13.85 -0.84 5.25
N ALA A 54 -12.57 -1.22 5.30
CA ALA A 54 -12.13 -2.61 5.16
C ALA A 54 -12.67 -3.49 6.30
N TYR A 55 -12.59 -3.02 7.54
CA TYR A 55 -13.14 -3.70 8.71
C TYR A 55 -14.66 -3.89 8.59
N TRP A 56 -15.38 -2.83 8.23
CA TRP A 56 -16.83 -2.90 8.00
C TRP A 56 -17.20 -3.87 6.86
N GLY A 57 -16.47 -3.82 5.74
CA GLY A 57 -16.65 -4.74 4.62
C GLY A 57 -16.41 -6.20 5.00
N GLY A 58 -15.42 -6.48 5.85
CA GLY A 58 -15.13 -7.82 6.36
C GLY A 58 -16.23 -8.35 7.28
N ILE A 59 -16.79 -7.52 8.17
CA ILE A 59 -17.92 -7.93 9.03
C ILE A 59 -19.15 -8.28 8.19
N GLN A 60 -19.48 -7.44 7.20
CA GLN A 60 -20.71 -7.61 6.41
C GLN A 60 -20.67 -8.82 5.47
N THR A 61 -19.48 -9.18 4.99
CA THR A 61 -19.31 -10.30 4.05
C THR A 61 -18.88 -11.60 4.74
N GLY A 62 -18.35 -11.52 5.96
CA GLY A 62 -17.67 -12.64 6.62
C GLY A 62 -16.37 -13.07 5.93
N GLY A 63 -15.89 -12.28 4.97
CA GLY A 63 -14.71 -12.57 4.17
C GLY A 63 -13.40 -12.06 4.79
N LYS A 64 -12.29 -12.33 4.12
CA LYS A 64 -10.92 -12.02 4.58
C LYS A 64 -10.26 -10.85 3.84
N ASN A 65 -10.87 -10.35 2.77
CA ASN A 65 -10.33 -9.30 1.90
C ASN A 65 -11.01 -7.93 2.12
N GLY A 66 -11.78 -7.79 3.19
CA GLY A 66 -12.38 -6.53 3.62
C GLY A 66 -13.40 -6.01 2.60
N LEU A 67 -13.22 -4.76 2.13
CA LEU A 67 -14.15 -4.13 1.19
C LEU A 67 -14.18 -4.84 -0.18
N ALA A 68 -13.11 -5.55 -0.56
CA ALA A 68 -13.04 -6.26 -1.83
C ALA A 68 -13.97 -7.48 -1.91
N ASP A 69 -14.41 -8.02 -0.77
CA ASP A 69 -15.37 -9.14 -0.74
C ASP A 69 -16.80 -8.69 -1.09
N VAL A 70 -17.08 -7.38 -1.08
CA VAL A 70 -18.35 -6.83 -1.55
C VAL A 70 -18.31 -6.75 -3.07
N SER A 71 -19.22 -7.45 -3.76
CA SER A 71 -19.26 -7.52 -5.23
C SER A 71 -19.21 -6.15 -5.93
N LEU A 72 -19.82 -5.13 -5.33
CA LEU A 72 -19.80 -3.76 -5.85
C LEU A 72 -18.40 -3.12 -5.79
N PHE A 73 -17.59 -3.45 -4.77
CA PHE A 73 -16.28 -2.87 -4.50
C PHE A 73 -15.11 -3.80 -4.82
N ALA A 74 -15.34 -4.91 -5.54
CA ALA A 74 -14.29 -5.86 -5.91
C ALA A 74 -13.09 -5.19 -6.63
N GLY A 75 -13.33 -4.11 -7.39
CA GLY A 75 -12.27 -3.33 -8.02
C GLY A 75 -11.30 -2.64 -7.05
N VAL A 76 -11.70 -2.42 -5.79
CA VAL A 76 -10.81 -1.90 -4.74
C VAL A 76 -9.71 -2.91 -4.43
N GLY A 77 -10.00 -4.22 -4.49
CA GLY A 77 -8.98 -5.27 -4.35
C GLY A 77 -7.95 -5.24 -5.47
N LEU A 78 -8.36 -4.97 -6.71
CA LEU A 78 -7.43 -4.77 -7.83
C LEU A 78 -6.58 -3.51 -7.65
N MET A 79 -7.17 -2.43 -7.13
CA MET A 79 -6.49 -1.16 -6.86
C MET A 79 -5.51 -1.24 -5.69
N GLY A 80 -5.79 -2.05 -4.66
CA GLY A 80 -4.89 -2.27 -3.53
C GLY A 80 -3.92 -3.45 -3.71
N GLY A 81 -4.07 -4.23 -4.78
CA GLY A 81 -3.33 -5.47 -5.01
C GLY A 81 -2.06 -5.30 -5.83
N ALA A 82 -1.56 -6.41 -6.38
CA ALA A 82 -0.33 -6.46 -7.16
C ALA A 82 -0.34 -5.51 -8.37
N MET A 83 -1.48 -5.35 -9.05
CA MET A 83 -1.56 -4.55 -10.28
C MET A 83 -1.13 -3.08 -10.09
N LEU A 84 -1.68 -2.39 -9.09
CA LEU A 84 -1.37 -0.98 -8.85
C LEU A 84 0.00 -0.80 -8.21
N ARG A 85 0.43 -1.76 -7.39
CA ARG A 85 1.80 -1.80 -6.87
C ARG A 85 2.81 -1.87 -8.01
N ASP A 86 2.60 -2.79 -8.96
CA ASP A 86 3.50 -2.98 -10.09
C ASP A 86 3.45 -1.75 -11.04
N PHE A 87 2.26 -1.17 -11.25
CA PHE A 87 2.12 0.12 -11.94
C PHE A 87 2.93 1.23 -11.26
N ALA A 88 2.87 1.35 -9.94
CA ALA A 88 3.62 2.36 -9.19
C ALA A 88 5.14 2.15 -9.32
N ILE A 89 5.63 0.90 -9.24
CA ILE A 89 7.04 0.57 -9.45
C ILE A 89 7.48 1.05 -10.84
N VAL A 90 6.72 0.71 -11.87
CA VAL A 90 7.03 1.08 -13.25
C VAL A 90 6.96 2.60 -13.44
N ALA A 91 5.94 3.27 -12.90
CA ALA A 91 5.79 4.72 -12.98
C ALA A 91 6.95 5.47 -12.32
N THR A 92 7.37 5.05 -11.12
CA THR A 92 8.54 5.63 -10.45
C THR A 92 9.83 5.38 -11.23
N ALA A 93 9.99 4.20 -11.84
CA ALA A 93 11.15 3.92 -12.70
C ALA A 93 11.22 4.85 -13.92
N PHE A 94 10.06 5.17 -14.53
CA PHE A 94 9.99 6.13 -15.64
C PHE A 94 10.26 7.58 -15.24
N GLU A 95 10.05 7.96 -13.98
CA GLU A 95 10.34 9.30 -13.45
C GLU A 95 11.86 9.53 -13.20
N VAL A 96 12.67 8.47 -13.20
CA VAL A 96 14.11 8.56 -12.91
C VAL A 96 14.84 9.38 -13.97
N GLN A 97 15.41 10.50 -13.54
CA GLN A 97 16.26 11.35 -14.38
C GLN A 97 17.66 10.74 -14.49
N VAL A 98 17.90 10.00 -15.58
CA VAL A 98 19.15 9.25 -15.83
C VAL A 98 20.40 10.13 -15.73
N VAL A 99 20.31 11.40 -16.16
CA VAL A 99 21.43 12.36 -16.09
C VAL A 99 21.82 12.65 -14.63
N GLU A 100 20.84 12.88 -13.75
CA GLU A 100 21.08 13.13 -12.33
C GLU A 100 21.56 11.86 -11.61
N ALA A 101 20.99 10.70 -11.93
CA ALA A 101 21.46 9.42 -11.42
C ALA A 101 22.94 9.16 -11.80
N ARG A 102 23.35 9.53 -13.02
CA ARG A 102 24.74 9.41 -13.46
C ARG A 102 25.67 10.38 -12.75
N LYS A 103 25.22 11.61 -12.47
CA LYS A 103 25.98 12.60 -11.70
C LYS A 103 26.21 12.15 -10.26
N ALA A 104 25.25 11.47 -9.65
CA ALA A 104 25.39 10.92 -8.30
C ALA A 104 26.54 9.90 -8.21
N GLY A 105 26.83 9.18 -9.31
CA GLY A 105 28.01 8.32 -9.45
C GLY A 105 28.16 7.30 -8.33
N LEU A 106 29.39 7.13 -7.84
CA LEU A 106 29.70 6.17 -6.77
C LEU A 106 29.02 6.52 -5.44
N VAL A 107 28.86 7.83 -5.14
CA VAL A 107 28.20 8.28 -3.90
C VAL A 107 26.73 7.88 -3.91
N GLY A 108 26.04 8.05 -5.04
CA GLY A 108 24.66 7.60 -5.21
C GLY A 108 24.52 6.08 -5.07
N ALA A 109 25.44 5.31 -5.66
CA ALA A 109 25.44 3.85 -5.54
C ALA A 109 25.63 3.39 -4.08
N LEU A 110 26.61 3.98 -3.38
CA LEU A 110 26.85 3.70 -1.96
C LEU A 110 25.66 4.11 -1.08
N ALA A 111 25.05 5.27 -1.35
CA ALA A 111 23.86 5.73 -0.65
C ALA A 111 22.68 4.78 -0.85
N LEU A 112 22.49 4.22 -2.05
CA LEU A 112 21.46 3.22 -2.33
C LEU A 112 21.71 1.92 -1.56
N VAL A 113 22.94 1.42 -1.55
CA VAL A 113 23.30 0.19 -0.81
C VAL A 113 23.13 0.38 0.69
N LEU A 114 23.63 1.49 1.25
CA LEU A 114 23.48 1.78 2.67
C LEU A 114 22.02 2.07 3.05
N GLY A 115 21.30 2.81 2.20
CA GLY A 115 19.89 3.12 2.37
C GLY A 115 18.96 1.91 2.26
N THR A 116 19.44 0.78 1.75
CA THR A 116 18.68 -0.48 1.71
C THR A 116 19.12 -1.43 2.81
N LEU A 117 20.43 -1.62 3.02
CA LEU A 117 20.95 -2.54 4.03
C LEU A 117 20.68 -2.06 5.46
N LEU A 118 20.87 -0.77 5.75
CA LEU A 118 20.71 -0.26 7.12
C LEU A 118 19.25 -0.38 7.59
N PRO A 119 18.23 0.09 6.85
CA PRO A 119 16.84 -0.09 7.27
C PRO A 119 16.43 -1.55 7.34
N PHE A 120 16.93 -2.40 6.44
CA PHE A 120 16.67 -3.84 6.49
C PHE A 120 17.18 -4.46 7.79
N VAL A 121 18.43 -4.19 8.16
CA VAL A 121 19.03 -4.72 9.40
C VAL A 121 18.27 -4.20 10.61
N VAL A 122 17.91 -2.92 10.65
CA VAL A 122 17.12 -2.34 11.74
C VAL A 122 15.74 -3.01 11.82
N GLY A 123 15.02 -3.14 10.70
CA GLY A 123 13.71 -3.77 10.65
C GLY A 123 13.74 -5.24 11.08
N ALA A 124 14.71 -6.02 10.60
CA ALA A 124 14.91 -7.41 11.00
C ALA A 124 15.29 -7.54 12.48
N SER A 125 16.10 -6.60 13.01
CA SER A 125 16.46 -6.56 14.44
C SER A 125 15.24 -6.26 15.31
N VAL A 126 14.37 -5.34 14.88
CA VAL A 126 13.10 -5.05 15.56
C VAL A 126 12.18 -6.26 15.50
N ALA A 127 12.05 -6.93 14.34
CA ALA A 127 11.28 -8.17 14.22
C ALA A 127 11.77 -9.24 15.22
N TRP A 128 13.09 -9.40 15.32
CA TRP A 128 13.70 -10.34 16.27
C TRP A 128 13.39 -9.99 17.73
N ALA A 129 13.46 -8.69 18.08
CA ALA A 129 13.11 -8.20 19.42
C ALA A 129 11.62 -8.44 19.76
N PHE A 130 10.75 -8.44 18.75
CA PHE A 130 9.32 -8.72 18.89
C PHE A 130 8.99 -10.22 18.84
N GLY A 131 10.00 -11.10 18.75
CA GLY A 131 9.84 -12.54 18.86
C GLY A 131 9.75 -13.30 17.54
N TYR A 132 9.84 -12.62 16.39
CA TYR A 132 9.95 -13.31 15.09
C TYR A 132 11.34 -13.93 14.95
N ARG A 133 11.40 -15.24 14.71
CA ARG A 133 12.67 -15.99 14.64
C ARG A 133 12.89 -16.73 13.32
N ASP A 134 11.85 -16.87 12.51
CA ASP A 134 11.95 -17.48 11.20
C ASP A 134 12.44 -16.47 10.15
N ALA A 135 13.23 -16.98 9.20
CA ALA A 135 13.84 -16.17 8.15
C ALA A 135 12.80 -15.48 7.26
N VAL A 136 11.64 -16.12 7.03
CA VAL A 136 10.57 -15.58 6.17
C VAL A 136 9.98 -14.31 6.78
N SER A 137 9.59 -14.36 8.05
CA SER A 137 9.02 -13.21 8.76
C SER A 137 10.03 -12.08 8.90
N MET A 138 11.25 -12.40 9.35
CA MET A 138 12.30 -11.40 9.53
C MET A 138 12.67 -10.72 8.22
N THR A 139 12.79 -11.47 7.12
CA THR A 139 13.13 -10.92 5.81
C THR A 139 12.00 -10.05 5.27
N THR A 140 10.74 -10.45 5.48
CA THR A 140 9.56 -9.68 5.04
C THR A 140 9.44 -8.35 5.79
N ILE A 141 9.59 -8.37 7.12
CA ILE A 141 9.52 -7.16 7.94
C ILE A 141 10.73 -6.24 7.67
N GLY A 142 11.94 -6.82 7.57
CA GLY A 142 13.14 -6.08 7.18
C GLY A 142 13.00 -5.42 5.81
N ALA A 143 12.47 -6.13 4.83
CA ALA A 143 12.16 -5.60 3.50
C ALA A 143 11.13 -4.46 3.54
N GLY A 144 10.10 -4.57 4.38
CA GLY A 144 9.12 -3.51 4.61
C GLY A 144 9.71 -2.23 5.22
N ALA A 145 10.76 -2.37 6.05
CA ALA A 145 11.48 -1.23 6.61
C ALA A 145 12.31 -0.47 5.56
N VAL A 146 12.66 -1.11 4.44
CA VAL A 146 13.33 -0.44 3.31
C VAL A 146 12.33 0.44 2.57
N THR A 147 11.19 -0.12 2.16
CA THR A 147 10.05 0.64 1.60
C THR A 147 8.74 -0.12 1.79
N TYR A 148 7.62 0.62 1.75
CA TYR A 148 6.27 0.04 1.80
C TYR A 148 5.93 -0.90 0.63
N ILE A 149 6.67 -0.83 -0.48
CA ILE A 149 6.48 -1.70 -1.66
C ILE A 149 7.24 -3.01 -1.51
N VAL A 150 8.49 -2.93 -1.05
CA VAL A 150 9.43 -4.07 -1.06
C VAL A 150 9.01 -5.12 -0.04
N GLY A 151 8.46 -4.74 1.12
CA GLY A 151 7.92 -5.70 2.11
C GLY A 151 6.92 -6.71 1.52
N PRO A 152 5.77 -6.27 0.98
CA PRO A 152 4.79 -7.16 0.38
C PRO A 152 5.30 -7.92 -0.86
N VAL A 153 6.20 -7.33 -1.67
CA VAL A 153 6.80 -8.03 -2.83
C VAL A 153 7.71 -9.16 -2.37
N THR A 154 8.61 -8.88 -1.44
CA THR A 154 9.53 -9.87 -0.88
C THR A 154 8.76 -10.97 -0.15
N GLY A 155 7.81 -10.60 0.71
CA GLY A 155 6.97 -11.55 1.44
C GLY A 155 6.21 -12.49 0.50
N ALA A 156 5.59 -11.96 -0.55
CA ALA A 156 4.89 -12.78 -1.53
C ALA A 156 5.85 -13.72 -2.28
N ALA A 157 7.06 -13.26 -2.62
CA ALA A 157 8.06 -14.06 -3.33
C ALA A 157 8.60 -15.23 -2.47
N ILE A 158 8.70 -15.04 -1.15
CA ILE A 158 9.23 -16.06 -0.23
C ILE A 158 8.14 -16.83 0.53
N GLY A 159 6.86 -16.60 0.21
CA GLY A 159 5.73 -17.32 0.79
C GLY A 159 5.37 -16.93 2.23
N ALA A 160 5.59 -15.67 2.61
CA ALA A 160 5.17 -15.13 3.91
C ALA A 160 3.64 -15.14 4.05
N SER A 161 3.16 -15.27 5.28
CA SER A 161 1.72 -15.18 5.56
C SER A 161 1.20 -13.76 5.33
N SER A 162 -0.10 -13.64 5.03
CA SER A 162 -0.74 -12.33 4.84
C SER A 162 -0.64 -11.44 6.09
N GLU A 163 -0.59 -12.02 7.29
CA GLU A 163 -0.46 -11.30 8.55
C GLU A 163 0.90 -10.60 8.69
N ILE A 164 1.94 -11.10 8.03
CA ILE A 164 3.27 -10.49 8.04
C ILE A 164 3.42 -9.48 6.90
N MET A 165 2.73 -9.70 5.77
CA MET A 165 2.79 -8.82 4.60
C MET A 165 1.88 -7.58 4.71
N ALA A 166 0.86 -7.63 5.57
CA ALA A 166 -0.18 -6.60 5.70
C ALA A 166 0.19 -5.47 6.66
#